data_AF-A0A940W6V5-F1
#
_entry.id   AF-A0A940W6V5-F1
#
_cell.length_a   1.000
_cell.length_b   1.000
_cell.length_c   1.000
_cell.angle_alpha   90.00
_cell.angle_beta   90.00
_cell.angle_gamma   90.00
#
_symmetry.space_group_name_H-M   'P 1'
#
loop_
_entity.id
_entity.type
_entity.pdbx_description
1 polymer ?
#
loop_
_entity_poly.entity_id
_entity_poly.type
_entity_poly.pdbx_seq_one_letter_code
_entity_poly.pdbx_strand_id
1 'polypeptide(L)' 'MNQDDYIIRIYRRDRQNPRMVVGTVEQVGEKLKMGFTDFEELRQIMGVPRGQTPRRERGSRSEGAE' A
#
# COMPACT_ATOMS: atom_id res chain seq x y z
N MET A 1 -22.45 4.74 -11.35
CA MET A 1 -21.13 4.19 -10.98
C MET A 1 -20.56 5.17 -9.96
N ASN A 2 -20.31 4.72 -8.73
CA ASN A 2 -19.65 5.58 -7.75
C ASN A 2 -18.18 5.69 -8.17
N GLN A 3 -17.68 6.91 -8.32
CA GLN A 3 -16.27 7.18 -8.57
C GLN A 3 -15.59 7.34 -7.22
N ASP A 4 -14.50 6.61 -7.01
CA ASP A 4 -13.64 6.79 -5.85
C ASP A 4 -12.53 7.79 -6.19
N ASP A 5 -12.37 8.83 -5.38
CA ASP A 5 -11.34 9.84 -5.56
C ASP A 5 -10.18 9.57 -4.59
N TYR A 6 -8.94 9.65 -5.09
CA TYR A 6 -7.73 9.38 -4.31
C TYR A 6 -6.71 10.51 -4.47
N ILE A 7 -6.00 10.82 -3.38
CA ILE A 7 -4.81 11.68 -3.39
C ILE A 7 -3.58 10.78 -3.27
N ILE A 8 -2.73 10.79 -4.31
CA ILE A 8 -1.47 10.05 -4.33
C ILE A 8 -0.30 11.03 -4.24
N ARG A 9 0.58 10.82 -3.28
CA ARG A 9 1.81 11.61 -3.09
C ARG A 9 3.01 10.72 -3.33
N ILE A 10 3.81 11.04 -4.35
CA ILE A 10 5.05 10.32 -4.68
C ILE A 10 6.24 11.10 -4.13
N TYR A 11 7.05 10.46 -3.30
CA TYR A 11 8.23 11.07 -2.68
C TYR A 11 9.53 10.67 -3.37
N ARG A 12 9.62 9.40 -3.77
CA ARG A 12 10.81 8.85 -4.42
C ARG A 12 10.38 7.97 -5.58
N ARG A 13 11.11 8.09 -6.69
CA ARG A 13 11.00 7.20 -7.83
C ARG A 13 12.41 6.85 -8.27
N ASP A 14 12.71 5.56 -8.35
CA ASP A 14 13.99 5.10 -8.84
C ASP A 14 14.07 5.32 -10.38
N ARG A 15 15.20 5.87 -10.84
CA ARG A 15 15.44 6.16 -12.27
C ARG A 15 15.83 4.90 -13.06
N GLN A 16 16.49 3.94 -12.41
CA GLN A 16 16.92 2.67 -13.00
C GLN A 16 15.80 1.64 -12.94
N ASN A 17 15.00 1.65 -11.88
CA ASN A 17 13.81 0.82 -11.76
C ASN A 17 12.55 1.67 -11.56
N PRO A 18 11.92 2.15 -12.65
CA PRO A 18 10.74 3.02 -12.56
C PRO A 18 9.54 2.44 -11.82
N ARG A 19 9.51 1.12 -11.56
CA ARG A 19 8.45 0.47 -10.76
C ARG A 19 8.62 0.68 -9.26
N MET A 20 9.84 0.98 -8.80
CA MET A 20 10.11 1.32 -7.41
C MET A 20 9.71 2.77 -7.18
N VAL A 21 8.60 2.95 -6.49
CA VAL A 21 7.99 4.24 -6.20
C VAL A 21 7.54 4.26 -4.75
N VAL A 22 8.09 5.17 -3.97
CA VAL A 22 7.72 5.33 -2.56
C VAL A 22 6.82 6.53 -2.43
N GLY A 23 5.65 6.31 -1.83
CA GLY A 23 4.63 7.33 -1.71
C GLY A 23 3.58 6.97 -0.67
N THR A 24 2.54 7.79 -0.63
CA THR A 24 1.35 7.56 0.19
C THR A 24 0.09 7.79 -0.62
N VAL A 25 -0.96 7.07 -0.29
CA VAL A 25 -2.30 7.20 -0.86
C VAL A 25 -3.32 7.44 0.25
N GLU A 26 -4.30 8.27 -0.06
CA GLU A 26 -5.39 8.69 0.82
C GLU A 26 -6.67 8.73 -0.02
N GLN A 27 -7.73 8.06 0.43
CA GLN A 27 -9.05 8.16 -0.20
C GLN A 27 -9.74 9.45 0.24
N VAL A 28 -10.28 10.21 -0.70
CA VAL A 28 -10.95 11.48 -0.41
C VAL A 28 -12.18 11.21 0.46
N GLY A 29 -12.25 11.90 1.60
CA GLY A 29 -13.31 11.73 2.60
C GLY A 29 -12.96 10.74 3.71
N GLU A 30 -11.88 9.97 3.56
CA GLU A 30 -11.35 9.12 4.62
C GLU A 30 -10.18 9.78 5.35
N LYS A 31 -9.99 9.43 6.62
CA LYS A 31 -8.82 9.90 7.41
C LYS A 31 -7.61 8.96 7.29
N LEU A 32 -7.76 7.86 6.55
CA LEU A 32 -6.73 6.84 6.46
C LEU A 32 -5.72 7.20 5.37
N LYS A 33 -4.44 7.19 5.76
CA LYS A 33 -3.30 7.40 4.88
C LYS A 33 -2.42 6.15 4.89
N MET A 34 -2.22 5.54 3.72
CA MET A 34 -1.42 4.33 3.55
C MET A 34 -0.14 4.62 2.78
N GLY A 35 0.97 3.99 3.16
CA GLY A 35 2.24 4.05 2.43
C GLY A 35 2.33 2.93 1.39
N PHE A 36 3.04 3.19 0.29
CA PHE A 36 3.41 2.19 -0.71
C PHE A 36 4.88 2.38 -1.12
N THR A 37 5.52 1.29 -1.55
CA THR A 37 6.93 1.24 -1.96
C THR A 37 7.16 0.80 -3.40
N ASP A 38 6.09 0.33 -4.06
CA ASP A 38 6.03 0.07 -5.50
C ASP A 38 4.60 0.26 -6.05
N PHE A 39 4.45 0.14 -7.37
CA PHE A 39 3.13 0.27 -8.01
C PHE A 39 2.18 -0.90 -7.74
N GLU A 40 2.67 -2.09 -7.41
CA GLU A 40 1.81 -3.24 -7.11
C GLU A 40 1.15 -3.06 -5.74
N GLU A 41 1.90 -2.60 -4.73
CA GLU A 41 1.36 -2.20 -3.42
C GLU A 41 0.31 -1.10 -3.58
N LEU A 42 0.60 -0.05 -4.36
CA LEU A 42 -0.37 1.01 -4.63
C LEU A 42 -1.66 0.46 -5.25
N ARG A 43 -1.53 -0.44 -6.23
CA ARG A 43 -2.67 -1.07 -6.92
C ARG A 43 -3.51 -1.93 -5.97
N GLN A 44 -2.86 -2.67 -5.07
CA GLN A 44 -3.53 -3.46 -4.04
C GLN A 44 -4.31 -2.56 -3.08
N ILE A 45 -3.71 -1.45 -2.65
CA ILE A 45 -4.36 -0.48 -1.76
C ILE A 45 -5.58 0.16 -2.43
N MET A 46 -5.50 0.50 -3.71
CA MET A 46 -6.62 1.08 -4.47
C MET A 46 -7.70 0.05 -4.85
N GLY A 47 -7.61 -1.20 -4.38
CA GLY A 47 -8.67 -2.17 -4.55
C GLY A 47 -8.89 -2.66 -5.98
N VAL A 48 -7.88 -2.60 -6.87
CA VAL A 48 -7.99 -3.27 -8.18
C VAL A 48 -7.91 -4.77 -7.93
N PRO A 49 -9.01 -5.54 -8.06
CA PRO A 49 -9.02 -6.92 -7.62
C PRO A 49 -8.19 -7.76 -8.59
N ARG A 50 -7.01 -8.20 -8.16
CA ARG A 50 -6.54 -9.54 -8.53
C ARG A 50 -6.74 -10.37 -7.27
N GLY A 51 -7.61 -11.36 -7.38
CA GLY A 51 -8.30 -12.04 -6.29
C GLY A 51 -7.52 -12.16 -4.98
N GLN A 52 -8.21 -11.86 -3.88
CA GLN A 52 -7.99 -12.36 -2.51
C GLN A 52 -6.55 -12.78 -2.20
N THR A 53 -5.88 -12.10 -1.28
CA THR A 53 -5.93 -12.62 0.10
C THR A 53 -5.50 -11.58 1.13
N PRO A 54 -6.15 -11.56 2.30
CA PRO A 54 -5.67 -10.83 3.46
C PRO A 54 -4.51 -11.57 4.13
N ARG A 55 -3.78 -10.83 4.98
CA ARG A 55 -2.89 -11.28 6.06
C ARG A 55 -1.41 -11.45 5.68
N ARG A 56 -0.62 -10.49 6.18
CA ARG A 56 0.53 -10.83 7.02
C ARG A 56 0.40 -10.07 8.34
N GLU A 57 -0.22 -10.72 9.33
CA GLU A 57 0.16 -10.45 10.72
C GLU A 57 1.65 -10.71 10.82
N ARG A 58 2.43 -9.64 10.96
CA ARG A 58 3.86 -9.72 11.20
C ARG A 58 4.01 -9.99 12.70
N GLY A 59 4.49 -11.20 13.01
CA GLY A 59 4.29 -11.86 14.30
C GLY A 59 4.74 -11.10 15.53
N SER A 60 3.98 -11.30 16.61
CA SER A 60 4.44 -11.13 17.98
C SER A 60 5.62 -12.07 18.22
N ARG A 61 6.81 -11.50 18.43
CA ARG A 61 7.91 -12.20 19.09
C ARG A 61 7.52 -12.44 20.54
N SER A 62 7.56 -13.69 20.98
CA SER A 62 7.86 -14.04 22.36
C SER A 62 8.78 -15.24 22.32
N GLU A 63 10.08 -14.96 22.52
CA GLU A 63 11.10 -15.93 22.92
C GLU A 63 10.76 -16.46 24.32
N GLY A 64 10.92 -17.76 24.54
CA GLY A 64 10.96 -18.32 25.89
C GLY A 64 10.67 -19.83 25.97
N ALA A 65 11.59 -20.53 26.62
CA ALA A 65 11.56 -21.90 27.17
C ALA A 65 11.88 -23.06 26.20
N GLU A 66 13.15 -23.48 26.19
CA GLU A 66 13.59 -24.64 26.99
C GLU A 66 15.07 -24.49 27.38
#